data_AF-V5SGY0-F1
#
_entry.id   AF-V5SGY0-F1
#
_cell.length_a   1.000
_cell.length_b   1.000
_cell.length_c   1.000
_cell.angle_alpha   90.00
_cell.angle_beta   90.00
_cell.angle_gamma   90.00
#
_symmetry.space_group_name_H-M   'P 1'
#
loop_
_entity.id
_entity.type
_entity.pdbx_description
1 polymer ?
#
loop_
_entity_poly.entity_id
_entity_poly.type
_entity_poly.pdbx_seq_one_letter_code
_entity_poly.pdbx_strand_id
1 'polypeptide(L)'
;MNVASYTQDELKRLQEAIERASEEAAASGVDVPVELMAKRVFGAAEKGLRDIDTLKDVALGKEAWPPTGANGRGPVIDPATLGTRS
;
A
#
# COMPACT_ATOMS: atom_id res chain seq x y z
N MET A 1 11.89 2.34 5.88
CA MET A 1 11.10 3.50 5.45
C MET A 1 12.00 4.72 5.52
N ASN A 2 12.38 5.28 4.37
CA ASN A 2 13.27 6.45 4.32
C ASN A 2 12.45 7.72 4.12
N VAL A 3 12.07 8.35 5.24
CA VAL A 3 11.26 9.58 5.22
C VAL A 3 12.05 10.83 4.78
N ALA A 4 13.39 10.78 4.82
CA ALA A 4 14.25 11.91 4.45
C ALA A 4 14.26 12.21 2.94
N SER A 5 13.71 11.30 2.13
CA SER A 5 13.58 11.49 0.68
C SER A 5 12.36 12.32 0.27
N TYR A 6 11.47 12.64 1.22
CA TYR A 6 10.26 13.43 0.96
C TYR A 6 10.47 14.89 1.35
N THR A 7 9.93 15.78 0.52
CA THR A 7 9.72 17.18 0.86
C THR A 7 8.68 17.33 1.97
N GLN A 8 8.65 18.47 2.65
CA GLN A 8 7.64 18.76 3.68
C GLN A 8 6.21 18.73 3.12
N ASP A 9 6.02 19.21 1.89
CA ASP A 9 4.73 19.19 1.22
C ASP A 9 4.25 17.76 0.92
N GLU A 10 5.18 16.88 0.52
CA GLU A 10 4.86 15.47 0.34
C GLU A 10 4.50 14.79 1.65
N LEU A 11 5.28 15.04 2.72
CA LEU A 11 4.97 14.50 4.05
C LEU A 11 3.60 14.95 4.54
N LYS A 12 3.22 16.22 4.31
CA LYS A 12 1.90 16.76 4.66
C LYS A 12 0.76 16.03 3.93
N ARG A 13 0.94 15.70 2.64
CA ARG A 13 -0.05 14.93 1.88
C ARG A 13 -0.18 13.48 2.37
N LEU A 14 0.95 12.85 2.71
CA LEU A 14 0.94 11.49 3.27
C LEU A 14 0.29 11.47 4.67
N GLN A 15 0.54 12.50 5.47
CA GLN A 15 -0.14 12.70 6.76
C GLN A 15 -1.66 12.85 6.56
N GLU A 16 -2.10 13.69 5.60
CA GLU A 16 -3.52 13.88 5.30
C GLU A 16 -4.21 12.55 4.91
N ALA A 17 -3.54 11.70 4.12
CA ALA A 17 -4.08 10.38 3.77
C ALA A 17 -4.26 9.47 5.01
N ILE A 18 -3.31 9.48 5.95
CA ILE A 18 -3.37 8.70 7.19
C ILE A 18 -4.46 9.23 8.12
N GLU A 19 -4.59 10.56 8.25
CA GLU A 19 -5.63 11.19 9.07
C GLU A 19 -7.04 10.82 8.56
N ARG A 20 -7.28 10.97 7.25
CA ARG A 20 -8.55 10.56 6.62
C ARG A 20 -8.84 9.07 6.80
N ALA A 21 -7.81 8.22 6.70
CA ALA A 21 -7.96 6.78 6.92
C ALA A 21 -8.32 6.46 8.38
N SER A 22 -7.72 7.17 9.34
CA SER A 22 -8.01 7.02 10.77
C SER A 22 -9.45 7.44 11.10
N GLU A 23 -9.90 8.57 10.57
CA GLU A 23 -11.28 9.05 10.71
C GLU A 23 -12.29 8.04 10.14
N GLU A 24 -12.01 7.49 8.96
CA GLU A 24 -12.87 6.50 8.31
C GLU A 24 -12.89 5.16 9.05
N ALA A 25 -11.73 4.71 9.57
CA ALA A 25 -11.63 3.52 10.40
C ALA A 25 -12.46 3.67 11.68
N ALA A 26 -12.35 4.82 12.36
CA ALA A 26 -13.14 5.14 13.55
C ALA A 26 -14.65 5.19 13.25
N ALA A 27 -15.05 5.83 12.15
CA ALA A 27 -16.45 5.92 11.73
C ALA A 27 -17.04 4.54 11.35
N SER A 28 -16.20 3.64 10.83
CA SER A 28 -16.62 2.31 10.38
C SER A 28 -16.48 1.22 11.47
N GLY A 29 -15.95 1.56 12.65
CA GLY A 29 -15.66 0.60 13.71
C GLY A 29 -14.56 -0.42 13.36
N VAL A 30 -13.69 -0.09 12.40
CA VAL A 30 -12.57 -0.95 11.99
C VAL A 30 -11.35 -0.56 12.81
N ASP A 31 -10.74 -1.54 13.49
CA ASP A 31 -9.50 -1.33 14.24
C ASP A 31 -8.29 -1.65 13.34
N VAL A 32 -7.69 -0.60 12.76
CA VAL A 32 -6.43 -0.69 12.03
C VAL A 32 -5.39 0.15 12.79
N PRO A 33 -4.27 -0.44 13.24
CA PRO A 33 -3.21 0.32 13.90
C PRO A 33 -2.65 1.42 12.99
N VAL A 34 -2.43 2.61 13.54
CA VAL A 34 -1.89 3.77 12.80
C VAL A 34 -0.52 3.46 12.22
N GLU A 35 0.32 2.69 12.92
CA GLU A 35 1.62 2.26 12.42
C GLU A 35 1.50 1.37 11.18
N LEU A 36 0.46 0.54 11.11
CA LEU A 36 0.17 -0.28 9.93
C LEU A 36 -0.33 0.57 8.76
N MET A 37 -1.22 1.54 9.03
CA MET A 37 -1.66 2.52 8.03
C MET A 37 -0.47 3.26 7.43
N ALA A 38 0.40 3.83 8.28
CA ALA A 38 1.60 4.53 7.87
C ALA A 38 2.51 3.63 7.03
N LYS A 39 2.76 2.40 7.48
CA LYS A 39 3.57 1.42 6.73
C LYS A 39 3.05 1.20 5.31
N ARG A 40 1.74 1.08 5.13
CA ARG A 40 1.10 0.89 3.82
C ARG A 40 1.20 2.14 2.95
N VAL A 41 0.89 3.31 3.51
CA VAL A 41 0.97 4.61 2.82
C VAL A 41 2.37 4.89 2.31
N PHE A 42 3.38 4.83 3.19
CA PHE A 42 4.76 5.09 2.79
C PHE A 42 5.30 4.02 1.83
N GLY A 43 4.90 2.74 2.00
CA GLY A 43 5.26 1.68 1.07
C GLY A 43 4.64 1.86 -0.33
N ALA A 44 3.50 2.54 -0.43
CA ALA A 44 2.88 2.88 -1.70
C ALA A 44 3.49 4.14 -2.33
N ALA A 45 3.78 5.14 -1.51
CA ALA A 45 4.46 6.37 -1.92
C ALA A 45 5.89 6.10 -2.44
N GLU A 46 6.63 5.19 -1.79
CA GLU A 46 7.95 4.71 -2.26
C GLU A 46 7.88 4.09 -3.67
N LYS A 47 6.70 3.60 -4.08
CA LYS A 47 6.43 3.02 -5.41
C LYS A 47 5.74 3.99 -6.37
N GLY A 48 5.68 5.28 -6.02
CA GLY A 48 5.17 6.35 -6.87
C GLY A 48 3.70 6.69 -6.71
N LEU A 49 2.95 6.07 -5.78
CA LEU A 49 1.57 6.49 -5.53
C LEU A 49 1.52 7.84 -4.82
N ARG A 50 0.75 8.78 -5.35
CA ARG A 50 0.61 10.14 -4.80
C ARG A 50 -0.83 10.61 -4.61
N ASP A 51 -1.79 9.87 -5.14
CA ASP A 51 -3.21 10.19 -4.99
C ASP A 51 -3.67 9.93 -3.55
N ILE A 52 -4.27 10.94 -2.92
CA ILE A 52 -4.60 10.91 -1.48
C ILE A 52 -5.71 9.90 -1.20
N ASP A 53 -6.73 9.83 -2.07
CA ASP A 53 -7.88 8.94 -1.86
C ASP A 53 -7.46 7.48 -2.03
N THR A 54 -6.60 7.19 -3.01
CA THR A 54 -5.98 5.87 -3.21
C THR A 54 -5.05 5.51 -2.04
N LEU A 55 -4.24 6.45 -1.54
CA LEU A 55 -3.38 6.22 -0.37
C LEU A 55 -4.19 5.92 0.89
N LYS A 56 -5.33 6.58 1.08
CA LYS A 56 -6.28 6.31 2.17
C LYS A 56 -6.86 4.90 2.05
N ASP A 57 -7.30 4.49 0.87
CA ASP A 57 -7.82 3.14 0.63
C ASP A 57 -6.75 2.06 0.84
N VAL A 58 -5.50 2.34 0.45
CA VAL A 58 -4.34 1.50 0.76
C VAL A 58 -4.05 1.44 2.26
N ALA A 59 -4.14 2.56 2.99
CA ALA A 59 -3.95 2.60 4.44
C ALA A 59 -4.93 1.65 5.16
N LEU A 60 -6.20 1.72 4.76
CA LEU A 60 -7.29 0.87 5.24
C LEU A 60 -7.19 -0.59 4.76
N GLY A 61 -6.33 -0.87 3.78
CA GLY A 61 -6.19 -2.20 3.17
C GLY A 61 -7.35 -2.57 2.24
N LYS A 62 -8.12 -1.58 1.78
CA LYS A 62 -9.16 -1.74 0.75
C LYS A 62 -8.55 -1.91 -0.64
N GLU A 63 -7.38 -1.31 -0.84
CA GLU A 63 -6.60 -1.40 -2.06
C GLU A 63 -5.18 -1.95 -1.78
N ALA A 64 -4.68 -2.78 -2.69
CA ALA A 64 -3.31 -3.30 -2.64
C ALA A 64 -2.42 -2.46 -3.55
N TRP A 65 -1.28 -1.96 -3.04
CA TRP A 65 -0.33 -1.19 -3.84
C TRP A 65 1.12 -1.75 -3.83
N PRO A 66 1.72 -1.98 -5.01
CA PRO A 66 1.16 -1.76 -6.34
C PRO A 66 0.02 -2.77 -6.60
N PRO A 67 -0.95 -2.43 -7.47
CA PRO A 67 -2.05 -3.32 -7.80
C PRO A 67 -1.45 -4.65 -8.25
N THR A 68 -1.79 -5.73 -7.56
CA THR A 68 -1.25 -7.05 -7.88
C THR A 68 -1.82 -7.52 -9.22
N GLY A 69 -1.06 -7.22 -10.27
CA GLY A 69 -1.02 -7.86 -11.56
C GLY A 69 0.44 -7.94 -11.99
N ALA A 70 0.93 -9.16 -12.24
CA ALA A 70 2.28 -9.56 -12.65
C ALA A 70 3.34 -9.95 -11.59
N ASN A 71 3.67 -9.19 -10.53
CA ASN A 71 4.97 -9.45 -9.83
C ASN A 71 4.93 -9.62 -8.30
N GLY A 72 3.86 -10.21 -7.74
CA GLY A 72 3.76 -10.53 -6.29
C GLY A 72 4.19 -11.95 -5.90
N ARG A 73 4.63 -12.76 -6.86
CA ARG A 73 5.15 -14.11 -6.68
C ARG A 73 6.45 -14.19 -7.48
N GLY A 74 7.53 -14.70 -6.88
CA GLY A 74 8.58 -15.33 -7.68
C GLY A 74 7.96 -16.34 -8.65
N PRO A 75 8.66 -16.79 -9.71
CA PRO A 75 8.06 -17.64 -10.74
C PRO A 75 7.25 -18.74 -10.06
N VAL A 76 5.93 -18.69 -10.24
CA VAL A 76 5.09 -19.84 -9.94
C VAL A 76 5.49 -20.82 -11.01
N ILE A 77 6.43 -21.70 -10.67
CA ILE A 77 6.62 -22.92 -11.44
C ILE A 77 5.31 -23.65 -11.29
N ASP A 78 4.45 -23.54 -12.30
CA ASP A 78 3.27 -24.36 -12.41
C ASP A 78 3.75 -25.82 -12.51
N PRO A 79 3.38 -26.72 -11.58
CA PRO A 79 3.72 -28.14 -11.69
C PRO A 79 3.26 -28.77 -13.00
N ALA A 80 2.24 -28.21 -13.66
CA ALA A 80 1.80 -28.66 -14.99
C ALA A 80 2.82 -28.34 -16.10
N THR A 81 3.74 -27.39 -15.89
CA THR A 81 4.79 -27.02 -16.86
C THR A 81 6.10 -27.79 -16.67
N LEU A 82 6.22 -28.59 -15.60
CA LEU A 82 7.42 -29.40 -15.32
C LEU A 82 7.45 -30.75 -16.04
N GLY A 83 6.43 -31.09 -16.83
CA GLY A 83 6.29 -32.40 -17.45
C GLY A 83 6.04 -32.35 -18.95
N THR A 84 6.99 -31.83 -19.75
CA THR A 84 7.18 -32.22 -21.17
C THR A 84 8.53 -31.69 -21.66
N ARG A 85 9.62 -32.34 -21.24
CA ARG A 85 10.85 -32.36 -22.04
C ARG A 85 11.20 -33.82 -22.28
N SER A 86 10.70 -34.32 -23.41
CA SER A 86 11.30 -35.46 -24.13
C SER A 86 12.57 -35.00 -24.84
#